data_AF-A0AA89CS24-F1
#
_entry.id   AF-A0AA89CS24-F1
#
_cell.length_a   1.000
_cell.length_b   1.000
_cell.length_c   1.000
_cell.angle_alpha   90.00
_cell.angle_beta   90.00
_cell.angle_gamma   90.00
#
_symmetry.space_group_name_H-M   'P 1'
#
loop_
_entity.id
_entity.type
_entity.pdbx_description
1 polymer ?
#
loop_
_entity_poly.entity_id
_entity_poly.type
_entity_poly.pdbx_seq_one_letter_code
_entity_poly.pdbx_strand_id
1 'polypeptide(L)' 'MTESIELLVVENYNLFGEEVYKCDSEIQAFRKYKELKGCKKNIFRAKVFWQNLMNVPFIMKYEVLEIIV' A
#
# COMPACT_ATOMS: atom_id res chain seq x y z
N MET A 1 -11.11 -13.16 7.66
CA MET A 1 -10.08 -12.46 6.86
C MET A 1 -10.73 -12.11 5.54
N THR A 2 -10.70 -10.84 5.15
CA THR A 2 -11.39 -10.34 3.96
C THR A 2 -10.36 -10.00 2.90
N GLU A 3 -10.66 -10.33 1.64
CA GLU A 3 -9.80 -10.06 0.50
C GLU A 3 -10.39 -8.92 -0.34
N SER A 4 -9.53 -8.01 -0.82
CA SER A 4 -9.89 -7.02 -1.84
C SER A 4 -8.72 -6.70 -2.76
N ILE A 5 -9.03 -6.22 -3.98
CA ILE A 5 -8.02 -5.65 -4.88
C ILE A 5 -7.96 -4.16 -4.60
N GLU A 6 -6.77 -3.66 -4.27
CA GLU A 6 -6.56 -2.29 -3.82
C GLU A 6 -5.37 -1.65 -4.53
N LEU A 7 -5.37 -0.33 -4.55
CA LEU A 7 -4.24 0.48 -4.98
C LEU A 7 -3.43 0.91 -3.76
N LEU A 8 -2.14 0.54 -3.73
CA LEU A 8 -1.25 0.80 -2.62
C LEU A 8 -0.08 1.68 -3.07
N VAL A 9 0.29 2.65 -2.23
CA VAL A 9 1.59 3.31 -2.30
C VAL A 9 2.43 2.72 -1.18
N VAL A 10 3.57 2.14 -1.53
CA VAL A 10 4.48 1.54 -0.55
C VAL A 10 5.79 2.30 -0.55
N GLU A 11 6.16 2.83 0.61
CA GLU A 11 7.47 3.42 0.85
C GLU A 11 8.34 2.43 1.60
N ASN A 12 9.47 2.07 1.00
CA ASN A 12 10.40 1.11 1.56
C ASN A 12 11.58 1.86 2.21
N TYR A 13 11.70 1.70 3.52
CA TYR A 13 12.80 2.27 4.32
C TYR A 13 14.01 1.30 4.39
N ASN A 14 14.21 0.50 3.35
CA ASN A 14 15.21 -0.57 3.26
C ASN A 14 15.09 -1.57 4.43
N LEU A 15 16.10 -1.59 5.32
CA LEU A 15 16.21 -2.54 6.43
C LEU A 15 15.28 -2.22 7.61
N PHE A 16 14.65 -1.05 7.63
CA PHE A 16 13.88 -0.57 8.78
C PHE A 16 12.38 -0.86 8.68
N GLY A 17 11.89 -1.24 7.51
CA GLY A 17 10.50 -1.59 7.28
C GLY A 17 9.89 -0.94 6.04
N GLU A 18 8.59 -1.09 5.92
CA GLU A 18 7.79 -0.50 4.84
C GLU A 18 6.55 0.17 5.43
N GLU A 19 6.17 1.30 4.83
CA GLU A 19 4.89 1.95 5.09
C GLU A 19 3.98 1.73 3.90
N VAL A 20 2.76 1.26 4.18
CA VAL A 20 1.77 0.91 3.16
C VAL A 20 0.58 1.88 3.29
N TYR A 21 0.30 2.59 2.20
CA TYR A 21 -0.79 3.56 2.11
C TYR A 21 -1.83 3.07 1.11
N LYS A 22 -3.04 2.73 1.58
CA LYS A 22 -4.19 2.47 0.71
C LYS A 22 -4.67 3.77 0.06
N CYS A 23 -4.91 3.73 -1.25
CA CYS A 23 -5.47 4.84 -2.03
C CYS A 23 -6.73 4.38 -2.78
N ASP A 24 -7.72 5.26 -2.89
CA ASP A 24 -9.00 4.96 -3.55
C ASP A 24 -8.98 5.28 -5.05
N SER A 25 -7.96 6.00 -5.54
CA SER A 25 -7.78 6.32 -6.95
C SER A 25 -6.32 6.49 -7.33
N GLU A 26 -6.01 6.32 -8.62
CA GLU A 26 -4.67 6.55 -9.16
C GLU A 26 -4.18 7.98 -8.90
N ILE A 27 -5.05 8.98 -9.05
CA ILE A 27 -4.69 10.38 -8.79
C ILE A 27 -4.26 10.58 -7.34
N GLN A 28 -4.97 9.97 -6.38
CA GLN A 28 -4.60 10.04 -4.97
C GLN A 28 -3.27 9.32 -4.71
N ALA A 29 -3.07 8.14 -5.30
CA ALA A 29 -1.81 7.40 -5.19
C ALA A 29 -0.63 8.19 -5.77
N PHE A 30 -0.80 8.83 -6.92
CA PHE A 30 0.24 9.67 -7.53
C PHE A 30 0.55 10.90 -6.67
N ARG A 31 -0.45 11.56 -6.08
CA ARG A 31 -0.23 12.68 -5.16
C ARG A 31 0.57 12.22 -3.94
N LYS A 32 0.15 11.13 -3.30
CA LYS A 32 0.85 10.55 -2.16
C LYS A 32 2.28 10.15 -2.53
N TYR A 33 2.48 9.47 -3.65
CA TYR A 33 3.80 9.11 -4.17
C TYR A 33 4.70 10.33 -4.33
N LYS A 34 4.18 11.48 -4.79
CA LYS A 34 4.96 12.71 -4.92
C LYS A 34 5.27 13.38 -3.57
N GLU A 35 4.36 13.29 -2.60
CA GLU A 35 4.52 13.86 -1.26
C GLU A 35 5.57 13.13 -0.41
N LEU A 36 5.65 11.80 -0.54
CA LEU A 36 6.59 10.98 0.24
C LEU A 36 8.04 11.36 -0.11
N LYS A 37 8.85 11.63 0.91
CA LYS A 37 10.26 12.02 0.80
C LYS A 37 11.11 10.89 1.37
N GLY A 38 11.90 10.24 0.54
CA GLY A 38 12.63 9.06 0.99
C GLY A 38 13.19 8.26 -0.17
N CYS A 39 13.70 7.06 0.14
CA CYS A 39 14.31 6.15 -0.82
C CYS A 39 13.22 5.45 -1.67
N LYS A 40 13.28 4.13 -1.86
CA LYS A 40 12.47 3.43 -2.86
C LYS A 40 10.99 3.42 -2.49
N LYS A 41 10.16 4.00 -3.34
CA LYS A 41 8.70 4.01 -3.23
C LYS A 41 8.11 3.53 -4.54
N ASN A 42 6.97 2.87 -4.48
CA ASN A 42 6.28 2.36 -5.67
C ASN A 42 4.76 2.45 -5.49
N ILE A 43 4.05 2.43 -6.61
CA ILE A 43 2.60 2.27 -6.64
C ILE A 43 2.29 0.88 -7.16
N PHE A 44 1.49 0.13 -6.41
CA PHE A 44 1.11 -1.24 -6.75
C PHE A 44 -0.41 -1.38 -6.85
N ARG A 45 -0.85 -2.20 -7.79
CA ARG A 45 -2.12 -2.89 -7.66
C ARG A 45 -1.88 -4.20 -6.93
N ALA A 46 -2.52 -4.40 -5.80
CA ALA A 46 -2.27 -5.55 -4.95
C ALA A 46 -3.56 -6.19 -4.47
N LYS A 47 -3.50 -7.50 -4.26
CA LYS A 47 -4.51 -8.25 -3.52
C LYS A 47 -4.20 -8.13 -2.03
N VAL A 48 -5.11 -7.52 -1.28
CA VAL A 48 -4.91 -7.16 0.12
C VAL A 48 -5.77 -8.03 1.03
N PHE A 49 -5.14 -8.56 2.07
CA PHE A 49 -5.78 -9.40 3.08
C PHE A 49 -5.95 -8.60 4.37
N TRP A 50 -7.21 -8.31 4.68
CA TRP A 50 -7.61 -7.52 5.81
C TRP A 50 -8.03 -8.38 6.99
N GLN A 51 -7.68 -7.91 8.18
CA GLN A 51 -8.20 -8.43 9.44
C GLN A 51 -8.58 -7.26 10.35
N ASN A 52 -9.74 -7.35 10.97
CA ASN A 52 -10.10 -6.38 12.01
C ASN A 52 -9.34 -6.75 13.28
N LEU A 53 -8.38 -5.91 13.66
CA LEU A 53 -7.67 -5.99 14.93
C LEU A 53 -8.20 -4.87 15.83
N MET A 54 -8.76 -5.23 17.00
CA MET A 54 -9.38 -4.25 17.91
C MET A 54 -10.42 -3.34 17.22
N ASN A 55 -11.23 -3.90 16.30
CA ASN A 55 -12.20 -3.17 15.46
C ASN A 55 -11.62 -2.15 14.47
N VAL A 56 -10.31 -2.19 14.22
CA VAL A 56 -9.66 -1.40 13.17
C VAL A 56 -9.25 -2.32 12.01
N PRO A 57 -9.62 -2.01 10.75
CA PRO A 57 -9.19 -2.79 9.60
C PRO A 57 -7.68 -2.65 9.42
N PHE A 58 -6.96 -3.77 9.53
CA PHE A 58 -5.51 -3.84 9.42
C PHE A 58 -5.09 -4.68 8.22
N ILE A 59 -4.06 -4.24 7.49
CA ILE A 59 -3.47 -4.98 6.39
C ILE A 59 -2.54 -6.04 6.99
N MET A 60 -2.93 -7.31 6.92
CA MET A 60 -2.10 -8.41 7.41
C MET A 60 -1.07 -8.85 6.38
N LYS A 61 -1.46 -8.79 5.10
CA LYS A 61 -0.66 -9.23 3.96
C LYS A 61 -1.17 -8.53 2.71
N TYR A 62 -0.28 -8.32 1.75
CA TYR A 62 -0.66 -8.01 0.37
C TYR A 62 0.18 -8.82 -0.61
N GLU A 63 -0.36 -9.06 -1.80
CA GLU A 63 0.31 -9.70 -2.91
C GLU A 63 0.28 -8.75 -4.10
N VAL A 64 1.46 -8.37 -4.60
CA VAL A 64 1.58 -7.47 -5.74
C VAL A 64 1.11 -8.19 -7.00
N LEU A 65 0.11 -7.62 -7.66
CA LEU A 65 -0.39 -8.10 -8.95
C LEU A 65 0.29 -7.35 -10.10
N GLU A 66 0.46 -6.04 -9.93
CA GLU A 66 1.02 -5.14 -10.94
C GLU A 66 1.80 -4.00 -10.29
N ILE A 67 2.92 -3.63 -10.90
CA ILE A 67 3.70 -2.44 -10.54
C ILE A 67 3.39 -1.34 -11.55
N ILE A 68 2.91 -0.21 -11.06
CA ILE A 68 2.51 0.92 -11.91
C ILE A 68 3.67 1.90 -12.07
N VAL A 69 4.34 2.26 -10.96
CA VAL A 69 5.47 3.20 -10.89
C VAL A 69 6.43 2.79 -9.80
#